data_AF-A0A151Z7A3-F1
#
_entry.id   AF-A0A151Z7A3-F1
#
_cell.length_a   1.000
_cell.length_b   1.000
_cell.length_c   1.000
_cell.angle_alpha   90.00
_cell.angle_beta   90.00
_cell.angle_gamma   90.00
#
_symmetry.space_group_name_H-M   'P 1'
#
loop_
_entity.id
_entity.type
_entity.pdbx_description
1 polymer ?
#
loop_
_entity_poly.entity_id
_entity_poly.type
_entity_poly.pdbx_seq_one_letter_code
_entity_poly.pdbx_strand_id
1 'polypeptide(L)'
;MKLSLFVIIAVVAVVCQGQLAPQKNYEIKVNVQPIDVATIAQMGLNVMISANQVISDGYNTILTSFSPWTKNFVEYNSTGISVFAAINTTDLQPVFVGDYQYSSAGYLYTFDGSTFNYGISSDFVKKNQFGILNNDDDIYFFGLAQDISVNGDAIARSPLFSFGMMEYEHIVFTNPTSFSIFLGSNLIETGTAFQNIEDVAETPVTVFEITNPKGTITLHFNAQTGKFEI
;
A
#
# COMPACT_ATOMS: atom_id res chain seq x y z
N MET A 1 -53.72 46.41 6.09
CA MET A 1 -52.42 46.06 5.48
C MET A 1 -51.41 45.81 6.60
N LYS A 2 -51.07 44.55 6.87
CA LYS A 2 -49.98 44.16 7.79
C LYS A 2 -48.86 43.58 6.93
N LEU A 3 -47.71 44.24 6.93
CA LEU A 3 -46.50 43.80 6.25
C LEU A 3 -45.75 42.87 7.20
N SER A 4 -45.72 41.57 6.90
CA SER A 4 -44.93 40.58 7.64
C SER A 4 -43.50 40.57 7.09
N LEU A 5 -42.55 40.93 7.94
CA LEU A 5 -41.11 40.94 7.66
C LEU A 5 -40.56 39.51 7.79
N PHE A 6 -40.21 38.88 6.68
CA PHE A 6 -39.47 37.61 6.68
C PHE A 6 -37.98 37.90 6.91
N VAL A 7 -37.45 37.44 8.04
CA VAL A 7 -36.01 37.39 8.30
C VAL A 7 -35.48 36.08 7.72
N ILE A 8 -34.75 36.16 6.61
CA ILE A 8 -34.00 35.03 6.04
C ILE A 8 -32.64 35.00 6.75
N ILE A 9 -32.44 34.01 7.62
CA ILE A 9 -31.13 33.71 8.21
C ILE A 9 -30.37 32.85 7.20
N ALA A 10 -29.43 33.46 6.48
CA ALA A 10 -28.48 32.74 5.65
C ALA A 10 -27.41 32.12 6.55
N VAL A 11 -27.51 30.81 6.82
CA VAL A 11 -26.43 30.03 7.43
C VAL A 11 -25.38 29.79 6.34
N VAL A 12 -24.33 30.62 6.34
CA VAL A 12 -23.14 30.37 5.51
C VAL A 12 -22.39 29.21 6.14
N ALA A 13 -22.59 28.01 5.60
CA ALA A 13 -21.73 26.87 5.86
C ALA A 13 -20.34 27.19 5.28
N VAL A 14 -19.42 27.60 6.14
CA VAL A 14 -18.01 27.68 5.81
C VAL A 14 -17.53 26.23 5.69
N VAL A 15 -17.53 25.71 4.46
CA VAL A 15 -16.81 24.49 4.12
C VAL A 15 -15.34 24.85 4.23
N CYS A 16 -14.74 24.57 5.40
CA CYS A 16 -13.30 24.53 5.55
C CYS A 16 -12.78 23.43 4.63
N GLN A 17 -12.46 23.78 3.39
CA GLN A 17 -11.54 23.00 2.58
C GLN A 17 -10.18 23.12 3.27
N GLY A 18 -9.93 22.24 4.25
CA GLY A 18 -8.59 22.02 4.75
C GLY A 18 -7.74 21.66 3.54
N GLN A 19 -6.87 22.57 3.12
CA GLN A 19 -5.79 22.22 2.21
C GLN A 19 -4.98 21.16 2.93
N LEU A 20 -5.22 19.90 2.58
CA LEU A 20 -4.35 18.81 2.93
C LEU A 20 -2.95 19.24 2.48
N ALA A 21 -1.99 19.18 3.40
CA ALA A 21 -0.60 19.44 3.07
C ALA A 21 -0.23 18.67 1.80
N PRO A 22 0.59 19.22 0.88
CA PRO A 22 0.94 18.54 -0.35
C PRO A 22 1.46 17.15 -0.01
N GLN A 23 0.71 16.13 -0.45
CA GLN A 23 1.09 14.74 -0.26
C GLN A 23 2.41 14.52 -1.00
N LYS A 24 3.41 13.99 -0.32
CA LYS A 24 4.73 13.75 -0.90
C LYS A 24 4.70 12.40 -1.60
N ASN A 25 4.74 12.43 -2.93
CA ASN A 25 4.88 11.24 -3.75
C ASN A 25 6.34 10.81 -3.73
N TYR A 26 6.57 9.52 -3.53
CA TYR A 26 7.87 8.90 -3.67
C TYR A 26 7.94 8.25 -5.04
N GLU A 27 9.09 8.39 -5.67
CA GLU A 27 9.31 7.93 -7.02
C GLU A 27 10.54 7.01 -7.00
N ILE A 28 10.33 5.73 -7.28
CA ILE A 28 11.39 4.72 -7.40
C ILE A 28 11.68 4.55 -8.89
N LYS A 29 12.90 4.89 -9.32
CA LYS A 29 13.40 4.65 -10.66
C LYS A 29 14.34 3.47 -10.66
N VAL A 30 14.00 2.44 -11.42
CA VAL A 30 14.85 1.26 -11.58
C VAL A 30 15.48 1.30 -12.98
N ASN A 31 16.79 1.50 -13.01
CA ASN A 31 17.62 1.46 -14.20
C ASN A 31 18.25 0.08 -14.35
N VAL A 32 17.95 -0.55 -15.48
CA VAL A 32 18.52 -1.84 -15.85
C VAL A 32 19.35 -1.62 -17.12
N GLN A 33 20.58 -2.14 -17.17
CA GLN A 33 21.39 -1.96 -18.37
C GLN A 33 20.75 -2.70 -19.55
N PRO A 34 20.85 -2.21 -20.80
CA PRO A 34 20.20 -2.86 -21.94
C PRO A 34 20.56 -4.34 -22.12
N ILE A 35 21.83 -4.72 -21.83
CA ILE A 35 22.27 -6.12 -21.89
C ILE A 35 21.60 -6.98 -20.80
N ASP A 36 21.38 -6.41 -19.63
CA ASP A 36 20.71 -7.07 -18.51
C ASP A 36 19.20 -7.17 -18.75
N VAL A 37 18.58 -6.15 -19.35
CA VAL A 37 17.17 -6.20 -19.77
C VAL A 37 16.91 -7.42 -20.65
N ALA A 38 17.75 -7.62 -21.68
CA ALA A 38 17.62 -8.78 -22.56
C ALA A 38 17.82 -10.10 -21.80
N THR A 39 18.77 -10.13 -20.87
CA THR A 39 19.05 -11.31 -20.03
C THR A 39 17.86 -11.64 -19.12
N ILE A 40 17.37 -10.67 -18.35
CA ILE A 40 16.23 -10.85 -17.43
C ILE A 40 14.96 -11.21 -18.21
N ALA A 41 14.73 -10.56 -19.36
CA ALA A 41 13.60 -10.89 -20.23
C ALA A 41 13.69 -12.33 -20.78
N GLN A 42 14.89 -12.81 -21.14
CA GLN A 42 15.10 -14.20 -21.56
C GLN A 42 14.92 -15.20 -20.42
N MET A 43 15.24 -14.81 -19.18
CA MET A 43 14.98 -15.62 -17.99
C MET A 43 13.49 -15.68 -17.62
N GLY A 44 12.65 -14.82 -18.21
CA GLY A 44 11.23 -14.75 -17.88
C GLY A 44 10.97 -14.18 -16.48
N LEU A 45 11.85 -13.30 -15.98
CA LEU A 45 11.71 -12.67 -14.66
C LEU A 45 11.16 -11.24 -14.78
N ASN A 46 10.45 -10.83 -13.73
CA ASN A 46 9.97 -9.46 -13.54
C ASN A 46 10.70 -8.78 -12.37
N VAL A 47 10.77 -7.45 -12.42
CA VAL A 47 11.15 -6.64 -11.27
C VAL A 47 9.95 -6.56 -10.32
N MET A 48 10.20 -6.89 -9.06
CA MET A 48 9.19 -6.88 -8.00
C MET A 48 9.56 -5.86 -6.94
N ILE A 49 8.55 -5.16 -6.44
CA ILE A 49 8.67 -4.26 -5.29
C ILE A 49 7.66 -4.73 -4.24
N SER A 50 8.09 -4.85 -2.99
CA SER A 50 7.22 -5.11 -1.83
C SER A 50 7.42 -4.02 -0.79
N ALA A 51 6.34 -3.57 -0.19
CA ALA A 51 6.41 -2.82 1.07
C ALA A 51 6.93 -3.75 2.16
N ASN A 52 7.76 -3.24 3.06
CA ASN A 52 8.17 -3.97 4.25
C ASN A 52 7.42 -3.43 5.47
N GLN A 53 6.88 -4.33 6.27
CA GLN A 53 6.40 -4.00 7.60
C GLN A 53 6.92 -5.00 8.64
N VAL A 54 7.07 -4.51 9.88
CA VAL A 54 7.45 -5.32 11.04
C VAL A 54 6.19 -5.80 11.75
N ILE A 55 5.38 -6.66 11.11
CA ILE A 55 4.33 -7.41 11.80
C ILE A 55 4.73 -8.89 11.75
N SER A 56 4.96 -9.49 12.93
CA SER A 56 5.17 -10.93 13.05
C SER A 56 3.95 -11.67 12.49
N ASP A 57 4.18 -12.72 11.72
CA ASP A 57 3.13 -13.62 11.18
C ASP A 57 2.15 -12.97 10.19
N GLY A 58 2.41 -11.73 9.76
CA GLY A 58 1.68 -11.06 8.69
C GLY A 58 2.11 -11.52 7.30
N TYR A 59 1.30 -11.15 6.31
CA TYR A 59 1.60 -11.32 4.89
C TYR A 59 2.07 -9.98 4.32
N ASN A 60 3.24 -9.98 3.69
CA ASN A 60 3.63 -8.90 2.79
C ASN A 60 2.92 -9.06 1.45
N THR A 61 2.95 -8.02 0.63
CA THR A 61 2.35 -8.08 -0.71
C THR A 61 3.28 -7.49 -1.75
N ILE A 62 3.30 -8.11 -2.93
CA ILE A 62 3.94 -7.55 -4.11
C ILE A 62 3.19 -6.27 -4.47
N LEU A 63 3.76 -5.14 -4.07
CA LEU A 63 3.22 -3.81 -4.35
C LEU A 63 3.08 -3.60 -5.86
N THR A 64 4.08 -4.03 -6.62
CA THR A 64 4.05 -4.05 -8.09
C THR A 64 5.01 -5.09 -8.67
N SER A 65 4.62 -5.65 -9.82
CA SER A 65 5.42 -6.56 -10.66
C SER A 65 5.39 -6.04 -12.10
N PHE A 66 6.57 -5.84 -12.69
CA PHE A 66 6.68 -5.37 -14.08
C PHE A 66 7.88 -5.97 -14.80
N SER A 67 7.77 -6.12 -16.12
CA SER A 67 8.87 -6.61 -16.95
C SER A 67 10.04 -5.62 -16.98
N PRO A 68 11.29 -6.10 -17.11
CA PRO A 68 12.46 -5.22 -17.10
C PRO A 68 12.47 -4.31 -18.32
N TRP A 69 12.48 -2.99 -18.11
CA TRP A 69 12.88 -2.00 -19.11
C TRP A 69 14.16 -1.28 -18.71
N THR A 70 14.79 -0.59 -19.66
CA THR A 70 16.00 0.22 -19.40
C THR A 70 15.77 1.25 -18.29
N LYS A 71 14.53 1.75 -18.18
CA LYS A 71 14.06 2.64 -17.11
C LYS A 71 12.64 2.23 -16.75
N ASN A 72 12.42 1.97 -15.47
CA ASN A 72 11.11 1.70 -14.90
C ASN A 72 10.87 2.71 -13.80
N PHE A 73 9.61 3.06 -13.62
CA PHE A 73 9.21 4.10 -12.70
C PHE A 73 8.02 3.65 -11.89
N VAL A 74 8.12 3.76 -10.56
CA VAL A 74 7.03 3.50 -9.64
C VAL A 74 6.81 4.72 -8.76
N GLU A 75 5.63 5.34 -8.87
CA GLU A 75 5.16 6.32 -7.90
C GLU A 75 4.39 5.62 -6.79
N TYR A 76 4.78 5.93 -5.57
CA TYR A 76 4.16 5.47 -4.34
C TYR A 76 3.76 6.68 -3.48
N ASN A 77 2.77 6.52 -2.62
CA ASN A 77 2.17 7.61 -1.85
C ASN A 77 1.54 8.73 -2.70
N SER A 78 1.09 8.43 -3.93
CA SER A 78 0.46 9.41 -4.82
C SER A 78 -0.92 9.87 -4.35
N THR A 79 -1.65 9.00 -3.64
CA THR A 79 -2.97 9.26 -3.04
C THR A 79 -3.10 8.53 -1.70
N GLY A 80 -4.21 8.76 -0.98
CA GLY A 80 -4.40 8.33 0.40
C GLY A 80 -4.26 6.83 0.65
N ILE A 81 -3.89 6.47 1.87
CA ILE A 81 -3.86 5.09 2.35
C ILE A 81 -5.29 4.65 2.63
N SER A 82 -5.63 3.39 2.35
CA SER A 82 -6.91 2.79 2.69
C SER A 82 -6.71 1.61 3.63
N VAL A 83 -7.70 1.36 4.49
CA VAL A 83 -7.83 0.06 5.17
C VAL A 83 -8.63 -0.89 4.27
N PHE A 84 -8.35 -2.19 4.36
CA PHE A 84 -9.09 -3.23 3.63
C PHE A 84 -9.31 -4.48 4.49
N ALA A 85 -10.28 -5.30 4.07
CA ALA A 85 -10.56 -6.62 4.60
C ALA A 85 -10.69 -7.63 3.45
N ALA A 86 -10.28 -8.88 3.66
CA ALA A 86 -10.35 -9.95 2.67
C ALA A 86 -10.64 -11.31 3.34
N ILE A 87 -11.36 -12.20 2.66
CA ILE A 87 -11.73 -13.54 3.17
C ILE A 87 -10.67 -14.61 2.92
N ASN A 88 -9.72 -14.34 2.03
CA ASN A 88 -8.72 -15.32 1.64
C ASN A 88 -7.44 -14.64 1.14
N THR A 89 -6.31 -15.32 1.37
CA THR A 89 -5.01 -15.05 0.75
C THR A 89 -4.52 -16.22 -0.13
N THR A 90 -5.24 -17.35 -0.16
CA THR A 90 -4.99 -18.40 -1.16
C THR A 90 -5.43 -17.94 -2.54
N ASP A 91 -4.60 -18.25 -3.54
CA ASP A 91 -4.50 -17.64 -4.87
C ASP A 91 -3.78 -16.28 -4.92
N LEU A 92 -3.11 -15.91 -3.82
CA LEU A 92 -2.16 -14.81 -3.72
C LEU A 92 -2.78 -13.43 -3.90
N GLN A 93 -3.98 -13.26 -4.45
CA GLN A 93 -4.67 -11.98 -4.50
C GLN A 93 -5.79 -11.88 -3.46
N PRO A 94 -5.87 -10.80 -2.68
CA PRO A 94 -6.93 -10.62 -1.70
C PRO A 94 -8.31 -10.56 -2.37
N VAL A 95 -9.22 -11.43 -1.92
CA VAL A 95 -10.64 -11.33 -2.24
C VAL A 95 -11.28 -10.37 -1.25
N PHE A 96 -11.43 -9.12 -1.69
CA PHE A 96 -11.91 -8.04 -0.84
C PHE A 96 -13.37 -8.23 -0.43
N VAL A 97 -13.63 -7.97 0.85
CA VAL A 97 -14.99 -7.95 1.41
C VAL A 97 -15.22 -6.56 2.00
N GLY A 98 -16.20 -5.86 1.44
CA GLY A 98 -16.52 -4.48 1.78
C GLY A 98 -15.79 -3.42 0.95
N ASP A 99 -16.21 -2.17 1.12
CA ASP A 99 -15.61 -1.03 0.45
C ASP A 99 -14.31 -0.59 1.15
N TYR A 100 -13.29 -0.33 0.35
CA TYR A 100 -12.07 0.33 0.81
C TYR A 100 -12.38 1.76 1.24
N GLN A 101 -11.94 2.11 2.43
CA GLN A 101 -12.07 3.48 2.92
C GLN A 101 -10.70 4.15 2.96
N TYR A 102 -10.55 5.24 2.20
CA TYR A 102 -9.42 6.14 2.42
C TYR A 102 -9.41 6.56 3.88
N SER A 103 -8.26 6.34 4.49
CA SER A 103 -8.07 6.34 5.91
C SER A 103 -7.01 7.37 6.29
N SER A 104 -7.14 7.90 7.49
CA SER A 104 -6.21 8.82 8.09
C SER A 104 -5.55 8.15 9.28
N ALA A 105 -4.25 8.37 9.43
CA ALA A 105 -3.53 7.91 10.61
C ALA A 105 -4.07 8.61 11.87
N GLY A 106 -3.99 7.93 13.02
CA GLY A 106 -4.54 8.37 14.30
C GLY A 106 -5.94 7.87 14.61
N TYR A 107 -6.53 7.01 13.76
CA TYR A 107 -7.90 6.52 13.92
C TYR A 107 -7.98 4.99 13.92
N LEU A 108 -8.99 4.49 14.63
CA LEU A 108 -9.44 3.11 14.63
C LEU A 108 -10.59 2.93 13.65
N TYR A 109 -10.49 1.93 12.79
CA TYR A 109 -11.49 1.51 11.81
C TYR A 109 -12.07 0.17 12.24
N THR A 110 -13.37 0.15 12.56
CA THR A 110 -14.07 -1.08 12.95
C THR A 110 -14.73 -1.71 11.73
N PHE A 111 -14.50 -2.99 11.52
CA PHE A 111 -15.14 -3.76 10.46
C PHE A 111 -16.31 -4.57 11.05
N ASP A 112 -17.51 -4.37 10.51
CA ASP A 112 -18.75 -5.02 10.96
C ASP A 112 -19.70 -5.12 9.77
N GLY A 113 -20.41 -6.24 9.63
CA GLY A 113 -21.37 -6.46 8.55
C GLY A 113 -20.75 -6.28 7.16
N SER A 114 -19.53 -6.79 6.97
CA SER A 114 -18.77 -6.64 5.72
C SER A 114 -18.46 -5.20 5.28
N THR A 115 -18.40 -4.22 6.19
CA THR A 115 -18.01 -2.84 5.86
C THR A 115 -17.17 -2.20 6.96
N PHE A 116 -16.35 -1.22 6.59
CA PHE A 116 -15.68 -0.35 7.56
C PHE A 116 -16.58 0.78 8.03
N ASN A 117 -16.57 1.01 9.33
CA ASN A 117 -17.12 2.21 9.96
C ASN A 117 -16.14 3.39 9.84
N TYR A 118 -16.67 4.61 9.98
CA TYR A 118 -15.85 5.82 10.04
C TYR A 118 -14.78 5.74 11.14
N GLY A 119 -13.60 6.28 10.85
CA GLY A 119 -12.49 6.30 11.80
C GLY A 119 -12.81 7.03 13.10
N ILE A 120 -12.64 6.35 14.23
CA ILE A 120 -12.85 6.90 15.58
C ILE A 120 -11.53 7.06 16.33
N SER A 121 -11.48 8.02 17.26
CA SER A 121 -10.33 8.16 18.14
C SER A 121 -10.27 6.99 19.11
N SER A 122 -9.06 6.48 19.39
CA SER A 122 -8.82 5.41 20.35
C SER A 122 -7.52 5.63 21.09
N ASP A 123 -7.47 5.26 22.38
CA ASP A 123 -6.32 5.48 23.25
C ASP A 123 -5.09 4.65 22.85
N PHE A 124 -5.30 3.52 22.16
CA PHE A 124 -4.21 2.64 21.74
C PHE A 124 -3.66 2.95 20.33
N VAL A 125 -4.31 3.81 19.56
CA VAL A 125 -3.89 4.18 18.20
C VAL A 125 -3.16 5.52 18.24
N LYS A 126 -1.85 5.52 17.91
CA LYS A 126 -1.07 6.76 17.84
C LYS A 126 -1.32 7.50 16.53
N LYS A 127 -0.98 8.80 16.53
CA LYS A 127 -1.19 9.74 15.41
C LYS A 127 -0.65 9.28 14.04
N ASN A 128 0.37 8.42 14.01
CA ASN A 128 1.00 7.92 12.79
C ASN A 128 0.61 6.47 12.47
N GLN A 129 -0.47 5.96 13.07
CA GLN A 129 -0.87 4.57 12.97
C GLN A 129 -2.33 4.43 12.53
N PHE A 130 -2.69 3.26 12.03
CA PHE A 130 -4.04 2.91 11.62
C PHE A 130 -4.47 1.72 12.48
N GLY A 131 -5.47 1.91 13.33
CA GLY A 131 -6.06 0.79 14.06
C GLY A 131 -7.11 0.12 13.19
N ILE A 132 -7.13 -1.21 13.15
CA ILE A 132 -8.23 -1.99 12.58
C ILE A 132 -8.74 -2.93 13.67
N LEU A 133 -10.06 -3.00 13.85
CA LEU A 133 -10.75 -3.94 14.74
C LEU A 133 -11.70 -4.80 13.90
N ASN A 134 -11.56 -6.11 14.00
CA ASN A 134 -12.57 -7.03 13.50
C ASN A 134 -13.71 -7.12 14.51
N ASN A 135 -14.90 -6.67 14.15
CA ASN A 135 -16.11 -6.74 14.99
C ASN A 135 -17.19 -7.58 14.29
N ASP A 136 -16.77 -8.48 13.41
CA ASP A 136 -17.61 -9.46 12.72
C ASP A 136 -17.20 -10.86 13.23
N ASP A 137 -18.14 -11.81 13.17
CA ASP A 137 -18.02 -13.13 13.84
C ASP A 137 -17.05 -14.09 13.10
N ASP A 138 -16.57 -13.70 11.92
CA ASP A 138 -15.71 -14.48 11.02
C ASP A 138 -14.23 -14.05 11.07
N ILE A 139 -13.36 -14.90 10.53
CA ILE A 139 -11.93 -14.61 10.35
C ILE A 139 -11.71 -13.91 9.01
N TYR A 140 -11.04 -12.75 9.05
CA TYR A 140 -10.67 -12.00 7.85
C TYR A 140 -9.20 -11.56 7.91
N PHE A 141 -8.64 -11.29 6.73
CA PHE A 141 -7.34 -10.66 6.56
C PHE A 141 -7.50 -9.16 6.40
N PHE A 142 -6.93 -8.40 7.31
CA PHE A 142 -7.01 -6.95 7.32
C PHE A 142 -5.65 -6.33 7.03
N GLY A 143 -5.65 -5.17 6.39
CA GLY A 143 -4.39 -4.54 6.03
C GLY A 143 -4.52 -3.11 5.55
N LEU A 144 -3.39 -2.57 5.10
CA LEU A 144 -3.34 -1.29 4.42
C LEU A 144 -3.15 -1.51 2.92
N ALA A 145 -3.83 -0.68 2.14
CA ALA A 145 -3.72 -0.61 0.70
C ALA A 145 -3.45 0.84 0.27
N GLN A 146 -2.87 1.01 -0.90
CA GLN A 146 -2.55 2.33 -1.41
C GLN A 146 -2.51 2.37 -2.93
N ASP A 147 -2.92 3.50 -3.51
CA ASP A 147 -2.76 3.69 -4.95
C ASP A 147 -1.28 3.95 -5.28
N ILE A 148 -0.84 3.36 -6.39
CA ILE A 148 0.49 3.53 -6.95
C ILE A 148 0.36 3.83 -8.44
N SER A 149 1.46 4.24 -9.06
CA SER A 149 1.56 4.34 -10.52
C SER A 149 2.81 3.64 -11.01
N VAL A 150 2.72 2.85 -12.07
CA VAL A 150 3.86 2.17 -12.69
C VAL A 150 3.96 2.67 -14.12
N ASN A 151 5.06 3.36 -14.44
CA ASN A 151 5.29 3.98 -15.74
C ASN A 151 4.14 4.89 -16.22
N GLY A 152 3.36 5.48 -15.28
CA GLY A 152 2.21 6.33 -15.58
C GLY A 152 0.85 5.62 -15.50
N ASP A 153 0.83 4.29 -15.47
CA ASP A 153 -0.39 3.51 -15.31
C ASP A 153 -0.76 3.40 -13.83
N ALA A 154 -1.93 3.92 -13.47
CA ALA A 154 -2.42 3.89 -12.09
C ALA A 154 -2.90 2.49 -11.70
N ILE A 155 -2.45 2.03 -10.53
CA ILE A 155 -2.94 0.82 -9.86
C ILE A 155 -3.58 1.27 -8.56
N ALA A 156 -4.91 1.25 -8.52
CA ALA A 156 -5.66 1.65 -7.34
C ALA A 156 -5.54 0.59 -6.24
N ARG A 157 -5.35 1.05 -5.00
CA ARG A 157 -5.50 0.27 -3.77
C ARG A 157 -4.70 -1.04 -3.78
N SER A 158 -3.47 -0.98 -4.27
CA SER A 158 -2.54 -2.11 -4.18
C SER A 158 -2.31 -2.43 -2.69
N PRO A 159 -2.56 -3.66 -2.23
CA PRO A 159 -2.29 -4.04 -0.84
C PRO A 159 -0.81 -3.90 -0.52
N LEU A 160 -0.51 -3.43 0.68
CA LEU A 160 0.86 -3.30 1.18
C LEU A 160 1.25 -4.53 2.00
N PHE A 161 0.35 -4.94 2.89
CA PHE A 161 0.50 -6.05 3.82
C PHE A 161 -0.86 -6.36 4.45
N SER A 162 -1.01 -7.55 5.02
CA SER A 162 -2.20 -7.96 5.77
C SER A 162 -1.90 -8.89 6.94
N PHE A 163 -2.86 -9.01 7.84
CA PHE A 163 -2.82 -9.89 9.00
C PHE A 163 -4.20 -10.52 9.22
N GLY A 164 -4.24 -11.83 9.49
CA GLY A 164 -5.48 -12.54 9.79
C GLY A 164 -5.94 -12.26 11.22
N MET A 165 -7.18 -11.82 11.39
CA MET A 165 -7.77 -11.50 12.70
C MET A 165 -9.06 -12.27 12.93
N MET A 166 -9.21 -12.82 14.14
CA MET A 166 -10.45 -13.39 14.64
C MET A 166 -11.41 -12.29 15.12
N GLU A 167 -12.64 -12.66 15.49
CA GLU A 167 -13.63 -11.77 16.11
C GLU A 167 -13.02 -11.03 17.32
N TYR A 168 -13.29 -9.72 17.42
CA TYR A 168 -12.79 -8.77 18.42
C TYR A 168 -11.27 -8.58 18.51
N GLU A 169 -10.50 -9.19 17.62
CA GLU A 169 -9.08 -8.89 17.52
C GLU A 169 -8.87 -7.54 16.83
N HIS A 170 -7.85 -6.83 17.30
CA HIS A 170 -7.42 -5.58 16.71
C HIS A 170 -5.92 -5.58 16.48
N ILE A 171 -5.50 -4.83 15.48
CA ILE A 171 -4.10 -4.63 15.17
C ILE A 171 -3.87 -3.18 14.76
N VAL A 172 -2.63 -2.74 14.93
CA VAL A 172 -2.20 -1.38 14.59
C VAL A 172 -1.16 -1.46 13.48
N PHE A 173 -1.48 -0.85 12.35
CA PHE A 173 -0.58 -0.72 11.21
C PHE A 173 0.12 0.63 11.21
N THR A 174 1.28 0.68 10.56
CA THR A 174 2.05 1.90 10.32
C THR A 174 2.35 2.01 8.84
N ASN A 175 2.59 3.23 8.35
CA ASN A 175 3.11 3.39 7.00
C ASN A 175 4.40 2.58 6.82
N PRO A 176 4.62 1.96 5.65
CA PRO A 176 5.89 1.35 5.32
C PRO A 176 7.03 2.34 5.55
N THR A 177 8.13 1.85 6.13
CA THR A 177 9.38 2.62 6.28
C THR A 177 10.47 2.14 5.35
N SER A 178 10.27 1.01 4.66
CA SER A 178 11.20 0.49 3.65
C SER A 178 10.48 -0.34 2.60
N PHE A 179 11.17 -0.56 1.48
CA PHE A 179 10.74 -1.45 0.41
C PHE A 179 11.83 -2.46 0.10
N SER A 180 11.40 -3.63 -0.34
CA SER A 180 12.27 -4.66 -0.90
C SER A 180 12.12 -4.69 -2.41
N ILE A 181 13.24 -4.80 -3.13
CA ILE A 181 13.28 -4.86 -4.59
C ILE A 181 14.15 -6.03 -5.01
N PHE A 182 13.64 -6.86 -5.91
CA PHE A 182 14.26 -8.10 -6.37
C PHE A 182 13.69 -8.52 -7.72
N LEU A 183 14.28 -9.53 -8.35
CA LEU A 183 13.69 -10.21 -9.50
C LEU A 183 12.93 -11.45 -9.01
N GLY A 184 11.76 -11.70 -9.59
CA GLY A 184 10.97 -12.89 -9.32
C GLY A 184 10.28 -13.42 -10.57
N SER A 185 9.62 -14.56 -10.44
CA SER A 185 8.88 -15.19 -11.55
C SER A 185 7.84 -14.26 -12.17
N ASN A 186 7.75 -14.21 -13.49
CA ASN A 186 6.70 -13.46 -14.20
C ASN A 186 5.26 -14.00 -13.96
N LEU A 187 5.12 -15.13 -13.26
CA LEU A 187 3.84 -15.67 -12.83
C LEU A 187 3.28 -15.00 -11.57
N ILE A 188 4.11 -14.22 -10.87
CA ILE A 188 3.73 -13.51 -9.65
C ILE A 188 3.27 -12.10 -10.03
N GLU A 189 2.02 -11.80 -9.71
CA GLU A 189 1.36 -10.55 -10.07
C GLU A 189 1.38 -9.54 -8.91
N THR A 190 1.13 -8.26 -9.24
CA THR A 190 0.81 -7.23 -8.25
C THR A 190 -0.35 -7.69 -7.36
N GLY A 191 -0.25 -7.44 -6.05
CA GLY A 191 -1.24 -7.90 -5.07
C GLY A 191 -0.95 -9.29 -4.50
N THR A 192 0.03 -10.02 -5.04
CA THR A 192 0.47 -11.33 -4.53
C THR A 192 0.93 -11.26 -3.08
N ALA A 193 0.25 -11.95 -2.16
CA ALA A 193 0.59 -12.02 -0.75
C ALA A 193 1.58 -13.15 -0.43
N PHE A 194 2.56 -12.89 0.43
CA PHE A 194 3.57 -13.88 0.85
C PHE A 194 4.05 -13.62 2.28
N GLN A 195 4.43 -14.68 2.99
CA GLN A 195 4.98 -14.56 4.35
C GLN A 195 6.50 -14.45 4.33
N ASN A 196 7.17 -15.25 3.51
CA ASN A 196 8.62 -15.18 3.32
C ASN A 196 8.95 -14.68 1.91
N ILE A 197 9.76 -13.62 1.83
CA ILE A 197 10.21 -13.06 0.55
C ILE A 197 11.05 -14.05 -0.26
N GLU A 198 11.68 -15.02 0.41
CA GLU A 198 12.46 -16.08 -0.24
C GLU A 198 11.57 -17.03 -1.06
N ASP A 199 10.25 -17.08 -0.80
CA ASP A 199 9.31 -17.91 -1.56
C ASP A 199 8.98 -17.29 -2.94
N VAL A 200 9.28 -16.01 -3.12
CA VAL A 200 8.94 -15.22 -4.32
C VAL A 200 10.15 -14.63 -5.03
N ALA A 201 11.27 -14.47 -4.32
CA ALA A 201 12.49 -13.87 -4.83
C ALA A 201 13.40 -14.89 -5.51
N GLU A 202 13.71 -14.65 -6.79
CA GLU A 202 14.65 -15.45 -7.60
C GLU A 202 16.06 -14.87 -7.56
N THR A 203 16.23 -13.69 -6.97
CA THR A 203 17.53 -13.03 -6.77
C THR A 203 17.65 -12.48 -5.36
N PRO A 204 18.88 -12.17 -4.90
CA PRO A 204 19.05 -11.54 -3.59
C PRO A 204 18.25 -10.24 -3.49
N VAL A 205 17.62 -10.05 -2.35
CA VAL A 205 16.76 -8.89 -2.06
C VAL A 205 17.59 -7.67 -1.73
N THR A 206 17.25 -6.54 -2.35
CA THR A 206 17.74 -5.22 -1.97
C THR A 206 16.67 -4.53 -1.11
N VAL A 207 17.03 -4.18 0.13
CA VAL A 207 16.16 -3.40 1.02
C VAL A 207 16.55 -1.92 0.96
N PHE A 208 15.55 -1.07 0.73
CA PHE A 208 15.68 0.38 0.69
C PHE A 208 14.88 1.04 1.81
N GLU A 209 15.58 1.74 2.71
CA GLU A 209 14.95 2.49 3.79
C GLU A 209 14.49 3.89 3.34
N ILE A 210 13.24 4.23 3.65
CA ILE A 210 12.63 5.54 3.41
C ILE A 210 13.13 6.51 4.49
N THR A 211 14.42 6.82 4.43
CA THR A 211 15.14 7.61 5.44
C THR A 211 14.98 9.12 5.27
N ASN A 212 14.49 9.60 4.11
CA ASN A 212 14.23 11.01 3.89
C ASN A 212 13.13 11.26 2.83
N PRO A 213 12.02 11.97 3.15
CA PRO A 213 10.85 12.12 2.26
C PRO A 213 11.00 12.95 0.98
N LYS A 214 12.22 13.23 0.52
CA LYS A 214 12.44 14.14 -0.60
C LYS A 214 13.03 13.38 -1.78
N GLY A 215 12.17 13.05 -2.74
CA GLY A 215 12.55 12.89 -4.14
C GLY A 215 12.70 11.48 -4.66
N THR A 216 13.00 11.44 -5.95
CA THR A 216 13.32 10.29 -6.78
C THR A 216 14.50 9.50 -6.22
N ILE A 217 14.36 8.18 -6.11
CA ILE A 217 15.46 7.25 -5.88
C ILE A 217 15.78 6.56 -7.20
N THR A 218 17.06 6.40 -7.52
CA THR A 218 17.48 5.64 -8.70
C THR A 218 18.24 4.41 -8.26
N LEU A 219 17.90 3.26 -8.82
CA LEU A 219 18.56 1.98 -8.56
C LEU A 219 19.14 1.42 -9.84
N HIS A 220 20.28 0.76 -9.73
CA HIS A 220 21.03 0.11 -10.80
C HIS A 220 21.09 -1.39 -10.53
N PHE A 221 20.75 -2.21 -11.52
CA PHE A 221 20.92 -3.66 -11.41
C PHE A 221 22.37 -4.07 -11.65
N ASN A 222 22.93 -4.87 -10.75
CA ASN A 222 24.26 -5.47 -10.84
C ASN A 222 24.13 -6.95 -11.21
N ALA A 223 24.41 -7.28 -12.47
CA ALA A 223 24.26 -8.64 -12.99
C ALA A 223 25.23 -9.66 -12.37
N GLN A 224 26.37 -9.22 -11.83
CA GLN A 224 27.33 -10.10 -11.18
C GLN A 224 26.84 -10.56 -9.81
N THR A 225 26.13 -9.69 -9.08
CA THR A 225 25.62 -9.98 -7.73
C THR A 225 24.14 -10.34 -7.72
N GLY A 226 23.41 -10.05 -8.81
CA GLY A 226 21.95 -10.19 -8.90
C GLY A 226 21.19 -9.17 -8.04
N LYS A 227 21.85 -8.10 -7.58
CA LYS A 227 21.26 -7.11 -6.66
C LYS A 227 20.97 -5.79 -7.34
N PHE A 228 19.99 -5.06 -6.79
CA PHE A 228 19.84 -3.64 -7.06
C PHE A 228 20.72 -2.81 -6.10
N GLU A 229 21.33 -1.76 -6.62
CA GLU A 229 22.25 -0.86 -5.93
C GLU A 229 21.82 0.58 -6.16
N ILE A 230 22.06 1.51 -5.22
CA ILE A 230 21.76 2.94 -5.39
C ILE A 230 22.91 3.61 -6.14
#